data_AF-A0A1C6RTU6-F1
#
_entry.id   AF-A0A1C6RTU6-F1
#
_cell.length_a   1.000
_cell.length_b   1.000
_cell.length_c   1.000
_cell.angle_alpha   90.00
_cell.angle_beta   90.00
_cell.angle_gamma   90.00
#
_symmetry.space_group_name_H-M   'P 1'
#
loop_
_entity.id
_entity.type
_entity.pdbx_description
1 polymer ?
#
loop_
_entity_poly.entity_id
_entity_poly.type
_entity_poly.pdbx_seq_one_letter_code
_entity_poly.pdbx_strand_id
1 'polypeptide(L)'
;MTGPTPAALARVAEFLSGLSEAEVAALAEGRARLALLPNEDLPSPGRVAVSPAPAAVPSASPAAASTVDLARAEAALAAMARRDDGTAYLSSWTTRDLRELAAHTGLRGVTGLRKTELVDRIVDRTIGFRLNSAAIRQR
;
A
#
# COMPACT_ATOMS: atom_id res chain seq x y z
N MET A 1 -16.64 -22.45 -10.17
CA MET A 1 -16.44 -21.45 -9.10
C MET A 1 -16.21 -22.22 -7.81
N THR A 2 -14.97 -22.32 -7.35
CA THR A 2 -14.64 -23.03 -6.11
C THR A 2 -15.07 -22.14 -4.94
N GLY A 3 -16.02 -22.61 -4.13
CA GLY A 3 -16.43 -21.90 -2.92
C GLY A 3 -15.27 -21.74 -1.93
N PRO A 4 -15.41 -20.87 -0.92
CA PRO A 4 -14.40 -20.72 0.12
C PRO A 4 -14.16 -22.08 0.79
N THR A 5 -12.89 -22.44 0.97
CA THR A 5 -12.54 -23.71 1.59
C THR A 5 -13.04 -23.73 3.04
N PRO A 6 -13.45 -24.89 3.58
CA PRO A 6 -13.92 -25.00 4.97
C PRO A 6 -12.87 -24.51 5.98
N ALA A 7 -11.58 -24.63 5.66
CA ALA A 7 -10.49 -24.08 6.46
C ALA A 7 -10.51 -22.54 6.55
N ALA A 8 -10.82 -21.85 5.44
CA ALA A 8 -10.92 -20.40 5.42
C ALA A 8 -12.11 -19.91 6.27
N LEU A 9 -13.26 -20.59 6.18
CA LEU A 9 -14.43 -20.27 6.99
C LEU A 9 -14.17 -20.47 8.49
N ALA A 10 -13.45 -21.53 8.87
CA ALA A 10 -13.06 -21.76 10.25
C ALA A 10 -12.17 -20.63 10.81
N ARG A 11 -11.22 -20.13 10.00
CA ARG A 11 -10.35 -19.00 10.41
C ARG A 11 -11.09 -17.69 10.54
N VAL A 12 -12.07 -17.43 9.68
CA VAL A 12 -12.93 -16.24 9.80
C VAL A 12 -13.80 -16.35 11.05
N ALA A 13 -14.39 -17.52 11.33
CA ALA A 13 -15.21 -17.73 12.53
C ALA A 13 -14.38 -17.54 13.82
N GLU A 14 -13.17 -18.08 13.87
CA GLU A 14 -12.23 -17.89 14.97
C GLU A 14 -11.92 -16.40 15.19
N PHE A 15 -11.61 -15.66 14.12
CA PHE A 15 -11.34 -14.22 14.20
C PHE A 15 -12.55 -13.44 14.71
N LEU A 16 -13.74 -13.70 14.16
CA LEU A 16 -14.97 -13.02 14.56
C LEU A 16 -15.34 -13.31 16.02
N SER A 17 -15.00 -14.50 16.54
CA SER A 17 -15.24 -14.84 17.96
C SER A 17 -14.40 -14.02 18.95
N GLY A 18 -13.31 -13.41 18.48
CA GLY A 18 -12.47 -12.52 19.28
C GLY A 18 -12.85 -11.04 19.22
N LEU A 19 -13.82 -10.65 18.38
CA LEU A 19 -14.29 -9.26 18.27
C LEU A 19 -15.29 -8.92 19.37
N SER A 20 -15.30 -7.65 19.79
CA SER A 20 -16.35 -7.14 20.65
C SER A 20 -17.68 -7.01 19.91
N GLU A 21 -18.79 -7.05 20.65
CA GLU A 21 -20.14 -6.92 20.08
C GLU A 21 -20.32 -5.60 19.30
N ALA A 22 -19.70 -4.51 19.77
CA ALA A 22 -19.71 -3.22 19.09
C ALA A 22 -18.98 -3.25 17.74
N GLU A 23 -17.89 -4.00 17.62
CA GLU A 23 -17.14 -4.17 16.38
C GLU A 23 -17.89 -5.05 15.39
N VAL A 24 -18.54 -6.12 15.86
CA VAL A 24 -19.40 -6.96 15.04
C VAL A 24 -20.60 -6.16 14.49
N ALA A 25 -21.22 -5.33 15.33
CA ALA A 25 -22.29 -4.42 14.90
C ALA A 25 -21.80 -3.41 13.86
N ALA A 26 -20.63 -2.81 14.06
CA ALA A 26 -20.02 -1.90 13.08
C ALA A 26 -19.72 -2.60 11.74
N LEU A 27 -19.35 -3.88 11.76
CA LEU A 27 -19.14 -4.69 10.56
C LEU A 27 -20.47 -4.96 9.84
N ALA A 28 -21.52 -5.32 10.58
CA ALA A 28 -22.86 -5.60 10.04
C ALA A 28 -23.52 -4.35 9.44
N GLU A 29 -23.28 -3.18 10.05
CA GLU A 29 -23.73 -1.88 9.56
C GLU A 29 -22.85 -1.32 8.42
N GLY A 30 -21.75 -1.99 8.07
CA GLY A 30 -20.81 -1.54 7.05
C GLY A 30 -19.96 -0.34 7.43
N ARG A 31 -19.95 0.05 8.73
CA ARG A 31 -19.08 1.10 9.29
C ARG A 31 -17.64 0.63 9.49
N ALA A 32 -17.42 -0.68 9.56
CA ALA A 32 -16.11 -1.31 9.62
C ALA A 32 -15.92 -2.32 8.47
N ARG A 33 -14.65 -2.57 8.08
CA ARG A 33 -14.29 -3.49 6.99
C ARG A 33 -13.08 -4.33 7.40
N LEU A 34 -13.09 -5.61 7.02
CA LEU A 34 -11.95 -6.52 7.22
C LEU A 34 -10.96 -6.37 6.07
N ALA A 35 -9.67 -6.22 6.41
CA ALA A 35 -8.57 -6.19 5.45
C ALA A 35 -7.62 -7.36 5.73
N LEU A 36 -7.20 -8.06 4.66
CA LEU A 36 -6.19 -9.11 4.72
C LEU A 36 -4.84 -8.48 4.38
N LEU A 37 -3.92 -8.46 5.34
CA LEU A 37 -2.55 -8.00 5.14
C LEU A 37 -1.62 -9.22 5.03
N PRO A 38 -0.69 -9.26 4.05
CA PRO A 38 0.35 -10.27 4.00
C PRO A 38 1.20 -10.20 5.28
N ASN A 39 1.44 -11.35 5.89
CA ASN A 39 2.10 -11.45 7.19
C ASN A 39 3.63 -11.42 7.02
N GLU A 40 4.16 -10.35 6.44
CA GLU A 40 5.60 -10.09 6.41
C GLU A 40 5.93 -9.18 7.62
N ASP A 41 6.62 -9.76 8.61
CA ASP A 41 7.15 -9.12 9.82
C ASP A 41 6.15 -8.47 10.80
N LEU A 42 5.69 -9.26 11.77
CA LEU A 42 5.19 -8.73 13.04
C LEU A 42 6.29 -8.86 14.11
N PRO A 43 6.80 -7.77 14.71
CA PRO A 43 7.39 -7.87 16.04
C PRO A 43 6.30 -8.33 17.03
N SER A 44 6.66 -9.29 17.89
CA SER A 44 5.77 -9.98 18.84
C SER A 44 4.75 -9.06 19.53
N PRO A 45 3.49 -9.49 19.68
CA PRO A 45 2.44 -8.70 20.34
C PRO A 45 2.69 -8.66 21.86
N GLY A 46 3.43 -7.64 22.29
CA GLY A 46 3.44 -7.20 23.67
C GLY A 46 2.10 -6.53 24.02
N ARG A 47 1.22 -7.31 24.64
CA ARG A 47 0.21 -6.89 25.63
C ARG A 47 -0.71 -5.72 25.25
N VAL A 48 -1.95 -6.08 24.91
CA VAL A 48 -3.11 -5.18 24.87
C VAL A 48 -3.24 -4.43 26.22
N ALA A 49 -3.19 -3.11 26.18
CA ALA A 49 -3.73 -2.25 27.23
C ALA A 49 -4.82 -1.40 26.59
N VAL A 50 -6.06 -1.64 27.01
CA VAL A 50 -7.25 -0.86 26.66
C VAL A 50 -7.29 0.42 27.50
N SER A 51 -7.86 1.47 26.90
CA SER A 51 -8.58 2.61 27.53
C SER A 51 -7.86 3.98 27.50
N PRO A 52 -8.59 5.10 27.59
CA PRO A 52 -9.51 5.66 26.59
C PRO A 52 -9.05 7.07 26.11
N ALA A 53 -9.68 7.62 25.05
CA ALA A 53 -9.46 9.00 24.54
C ALA A 53 -9.57 10.06 25.67
N PRO A 54 -8.85 11.21 25.66
CA PRO A 54 -8.87 12.18 24.55
C PRO A 54 -7.54 12.95 24.25
N ALA A 55 -7.52 13.60 23.07
CA ALA A 55 -6.72 14.77 22.69
C ALA A 55 -5.25 14.89 23.15
N ALA A 56 -4.30 14.72 22.22
CA ALA A 56 -3.13 15.59 21.96
C ALA A 56 -2.00 14.84 21.23
N VAL A 57 -1.55 15.39 20.09
CA VAL A 57 -0.18 15.20 19.54
C VAL A 57 0.83 15.99 20.40
N PRO A 58 2.19 15.88 20.32
CA PRO A 58 3.07 15.16 19.36
C PRO A 58 4.40 14.51 19.92
N SER A 59 5.22 13.92 19.00
CA SER A 59 6.71 13.78 18.98
C SER A 59 7.41 12.53 19.56
N ALA A 60 8.52 11.96 19.03
CA ALA A 60 9.24 11.90 17.73
C ALA A 60 10.53 11.01 17.91
N SER A 61 10.81 9.96 17.09
CA SER A 61 11.89 9.77 16.05
C SER A 61 13.39 9.73 16.51
N PRO A 62 14.36 9.03 15.83
CA PRO A 62 14.71 9.29 14.42
C PRO A 62 15.28 8.10 13.58
N ALA A 63 14.75 7.91 12.37
CA ALA A 63 15.55 7.49 11.22
C ALA A 63 14.93 8.15 9.98
N ALA A 64 15.63 9.14 9.45
CA ALA A 64 15.16 9.92 8.31
C ALA A 64 14.95 9.03 7.07
N ALA A 65 13.79 9.15 6.40
CA ALA A 65 13.72 9.28 4.94
C ALA A 65 12.26 9.39 4.46
N SER A 66 11.94 10.63 4.06
CA SER A 66 10.85 11.00 3.15
C SER A 66 9.42 10.89 3.71
N THR A 67 8.79 12.05 3.84
CA THR A 67 7.38 12.29 4.23
C THR A 67 6.35 11.66 3.28
N VAL A 68 6.80 10.76 2.41
CA VAL A 68 6.02 10.16 1.33
C VAL A 68 6.08 8.66 1.51
N ASP A 69 4.93 8.07 1.80
CA ASP A 69 4.74 6.63 1.86
C ASP A 69 4.94 6.04 0.46
N LEU A 70 6.14 5.50 0.21
CA LEU A 70 6.58 5.00 -1.09
C LEU A 70 5.74 3.81 -1.56
N ALA A 71 5.32 2.93 -0.66
CA ALA A 71 4.47 1.79 -0.98
C ALA A 71 3.06 2.25 -1.38
N ARG A 72 2.52 3.25 -0.69
CA ARG A 72 1.25 3.89 -1.07
C ARG A 72 1.34 4.62 -2.40
N ALA A 73 2.46 5.27 -2.69
CA ALA A 73 2.67 5.95 -3.95
C ALA A 73 2.82 4.98 -5.12
N GLU A 74 3.50 3.84 -4.92
CA GLU A 74 3.52 2.76 -5.90
C GLU A 74 2.11 2.22 -6.16
N ALA A 75 1.33 1.97 -5.11
CA ALA A 75 -0.06 1.53 -5.24
C ALA A 75 -0.94 2.56 -5.97
N ALA A 76 -0.74 3.85 -5.71
CA ALA A 76 -1.43 4.93 -6.40
C ALA A 76 -1.05 4.99 -7.89
N LEU A 77 0.24 4.91 -8.21
CA LEU A 77 0.74 4.82 -9.59
C LEU A 77 0.22 3.58 -10.30
N ALA A 78 0.16 2.44 -9.61
CA ALA A 78 -0.35 1.18 -10.15
C ALA A 78 -1.87 1.19 -10.35
N ALA A 79 -2.60 2.02 -9.60
CA ALA A 79 -4.04 2.27 -9.79
C ALA A 79 -4.31 3.24 -10.96
N MET A 80 -3.37 4.11 -11.31
CA MET A 80 -3.49 5.02 -12.44
C MET A 80 -3.41 4.26 -13.76
N ALA A 81 -4.36 4.54 -14.67
CA ALA A 81 -4.45 3.88 -15.97
C ALA A 81 -3.68 4.61 -17.08
N ARG A 82 -3.31 5.88 -16.88
CA ARG A 82 -2.66 6.74 -17.88
C ARG A 82 -1.29 7.20 -17.42
N ARG A 83 -0.33 7.18 -18.36
CA ARG A 83 1.04 7.67 -18.15
C ARG A 83 1.09 9.17 -17.83
N ASP A 84 0.18 9.96 -18.40
CA ASP A 84 0.09 11.40 -18.13
C ASP A 84 -0.27 11.70 -16.67
N ASP A 85 -1.20 10.94 -16.09
CA ASP A 85 -1.62 11.09 -14.69
C ASP A 85 -0.47 10.74 -13.73
N GLY A 86 0.28 9.68 -14.03
CA GLY A 86 1.47 9.30 -13.27
C GLY A 86 2.58 10.35 -13.37
N THR A 87 2.79 10.92 -14.56
CA THR A 87 3.77 12.00 -14.79
C THR A 87 3.38 13.27 -14.03
N ALA A 88 2.11 13.67 -14.07
CA ALA A 88 1.60 14.82 -13.33
C ALA A 88 1.77 14.62 -11.82
N TYR A 89 1.42 13.43 -11.31
CA TYR A 89 1.59 13.08 -9.91
C TYR A 89 3.06 13.18 -9.46
N LEU A 90 3.99 12.61 -10.23
CA LEU A 90 5.42 12.57 -9.91
C LEU A 90 6.15 13.89 -10.20
N SER A 91 5.58 14.77 -11.03
CA SER A 91 6.18 16.08 -11.33
C SER A 91 6.30 16.97 -10.09
N SER A 92 5.35 16.82 -9.15
CA SER A 92 5.31 17.56 -7.87
C SER A 92 6.35 17.08 -6.85
N TRP A 93 6.99 15.93 -7.08
CA TRP A 93 7.91 15.31 -6.14
C TRP A 93 9.35 15.82 -6.28
N THR A 94 10.13 15.66 -5.22
CA THR A 94 11.56 15.97 -5.25
C THR A 94 12.35 14.87 -5.96
N THR A 95 13.51 15.21 -6.54
CA THR A 95 14.41 14.23 -7.17
C THR A 95 14.90 13.17 -6.20
N ARG A 96 14.96 13.47 -4.90
CA ARG A 96 15.29 12.50 -3.86
C ARG A 96 14.19 11.45 -3.71
N ASP A 97 12.95 11.88 -3.52
CA ASP A 97 11.80 10.97 -3.33
C ASP A 97 11.58 10.10 -4.58
N LEU A 98 11.80 10.67 -5.76
CA LEU A 98 11.74 9.91 -7.02
C LEU A 98 12.81 8.81 -7.08
N ARG A 99 14.02 9.06 -6.58
CA ARG A 99 15.09 8.04 -6.53
C ARG A 99 14.79 6.96 -5.51
N GLU A 100 14.24 7.33 -4.36
CA GLU A 100 13.83 6.38 -3.34
C GLU A 100 12.68 5.49 -3.86
N LEU A 101 11.69 6.08 -4.55
CA LEU A 101 10.62 5.34 -5.21
C LEU A 101 11.13 4.41 -6.32
N ALA A 102 12.10 4.87 -7.12
CA ALA A 102 12.74 4.05 -8.13
C ALA A 102 13.51 2.86 -7.51
N ALA A 103 14.23 3.08 -6.40
CA ALA A 103 14.90 2.01 -5.68
C ALA A 103 13.91 0.99 -5.09
N HIS A 104 12.78 1.47 -4.54
CA HIS A 104 11.70 0.66 -3.99
C HIS A 104 11.05 -0.25 -5.05
N THR A 105 10.78 0.30 -6.23
CA THR A 105 10.22 -0.44 -7.39
C THR A 105 11.25 -1.33 -8.10
N GLY A 106 12.49 -1.41 -7.59
CA GLY A 106 13.54 -2.28 -8.12
C GLY A 106 14.28 -1.74 -9.35
N LEU A 107 14.11 -0.46 -9.70
CA LEU A 107 14.88 0.18 -10.77
C LEU A 107 16.33 0.39 -10.30
N ARG A 108 17.27 -0.27 -10.99
CA ARG A 108 18.72 -0.11 -10.77
C ARG A 108 19.30 0.90 -11.75
N GLY A 109 20.34 1.63 -11.32
CA GLY A 109 21.08 2.58 -12.17
C GLY A 109 20.43 3.96 -12.33
N VAL A 110 19.61 4.40 -11.37
CA VAL A 110 18.85 5.66 -11.43
C VAL A 110 19.57 6.87 -10.82
N THR A 111 20.77 6.68 -10.25
CA THR A 111 21.53 7.73 -9.55
C THR A 111 22.06 8.84 -10.46
N GLY A 112 22.27 8.57 -11.76
CA GLY A 112 22.77 9.54 -12.75
C GLY A 112 21.72 10.12 -13.70
N LEU A 113 20.46 9.68 -13.61
CA LEU A 113 19.40 10.08 -14.52
C LEU A 113 18.82 11.45 -14.16
N ARG A 114 18.34 12.17 -15.18
CA ARG A 114 17.62 13.44 -15.00
C ARG A 114 16.24 13.19 -14.39
N LYS A 115 15.67 14.20 -13.72
CA LYS A 115 14.34 14.12 -13.08
C LYS A 115 13.28 13.56 -14.04
N THR A 116 13.24 14.09 -15.27
CA THR A 116 12.31 13.66 -16.32
C THR A 116 12.48 12.20 -16.72
N GLU A 117 13.72 11.73 -16.89
CA GLU A 117 14.00 10.33 -17.23
C GLU A 117 13.66 9.37 -16.08
N LEU A 118 13.83 9.83 -14.83
CA LEU A 118 13.42 9.07 -13.65
C LEU A 118 11.90 8.84 -13.64
N VAL A 119 11.13 9.91 -13.88
CA VAL A 119 9.67 9.86 -13.93
C VAL A 119 9.22 8.93 -15.04
N ASP A 120 9.80 9.07 -16.23
CA ASP A 120 9.42 8.25 -17.40
C ASP A 120 9.69 6.75 -17.15
N ARG A 121 10.83 6.39 -16.54
CA ARG A 121 11.13 5.00 -16.16
C ARG A 121 10.20 4.44 -15.09
N ILE A 122 9.86 5.24 -14.07
CA ILE A 122 8.94 4.81 -13.00
C ILE A 122 7.56 4.56 -13.60
N VAL A 123 7.06 5.47 -14.45
CA VAL A 123 5.77 5.36 -15.13
C VAL A 123 5.75 4.18 -16.10
N ASP A 124 6.80 3.97 -16.90
CA ASP A 124 6.85 2.87 -17.85
C ASP A 124 6.90 1.49 -17.15
N ARG A 125 7.63 1.38 -16.04
CA ARG A 125 7.70 0.14 -15.25
C ARG A 125 6.37 -0.20 -14.56
N THR A 126 5.63 0.80 -14.08
CA THR A 126 4.38 0.62 -13.30
C THR A 126 3.16 0.50 -14.20
N ILE A 127 3.00 1.41 -15.16
CA ILE A 127 1.83 1.51 -16.05
C ILE A 127 2.08 0.74 -17.37
N GLY A 128 3.29 0.79 -17.91
CA GLY A 128 3.64 0.11 -19.17
C GLY A 128 3.61 -1.42 -19.07
N PHE A 129 4.02 -2.00 -17.94
CA PHE A 129 3.97 -3.45 -17.72
C PHE A 129 2.52 -3.97 -17.66
N ARG A 130 1.58 -3.16 -17.15
CA ARG A 130 0.15 -3.47 -17.12
C ARG A 130 -0.49 -3.34 -18.49
N LEU A 131 -0.16 -2.32 -19.28
CA LEU A 131 -0.67 -2.17 -20.65
C LEU A 131 -0.26 -3.34 -21.53
N ASN A 132 1.00 -3.79 -21.46
CA ASN A 132 1.45 -5.00 -22.17
C ASN A 132 0.74 -6.26 -21.65
N SER A 133 0.59 -6.41 -20.33
CA SER A 133 -0.08 -7.58 -19.74
C SER A 133 -1.59 -7.62 -20.02
N ALA A 134 -2.25 -6.46 -20.11
CA ALA A 134 -3.66 -6.32 -20.44
C ALA A 134 -3.91 -6.58 -21.93
N ALA A 135 -3.01 -6.12 -22.81
CA ALA A 135 -3.07 -6.40 -24.24
C ALA A 135 -2.91 -7.91 -24.54
N ILE A 136 -2.08 -8.62 -23.77
CA ILE A 136 -1.94 -10.08 -23.88
C ILE A 136 -3.20 -10.82 -23.41
N ARG A 137 -3.92 -10.26 -22.43
CA ARG A 137 -5.13 -10.89 -21.85
C ARG A 137 -6.40 -10.70 -22.69
N GLN A 138 -6.39 -9.81 -23.69
CA GLN A 138 -7.53 -9.55 -24.58
C GLN A 138 -7.44 -10.28 -25.93
N ARG A 139 -6.46 -11.17 -26.13
CA ARG A 139 -6.27 -11.90 -27.38
C ARG A 139 -6.77 -13.33 -27.32
#